data_AF-A0A918III8-F1
#
_entry.id   AF-A0A918III8-F1
#
_cell.length_a   1.000
_cell.length_b   1.000
_cell.length_c   1.000
_cell.angle_alpha   90.00
_cell.angle_beta   90.00
_cell.angle_gamma   90.00
#
_symmetry.space_group_name_H-M   'P 1'
#
loop_
_entity.id
_entity.type
_entity.pdbx_description
1 polymer ?
#
loop_
_entity_poly.entity_id
_entity_poly.type
_entity_poly.pdbx_seq_one_letter_code
_entity_poly.pdbx_strand_id
1 'polypeptide(L)'
;MTAAAAVGCPDPQAGEVPIAYVTLAPMAEAGPAELLAWAAERVPERAAAPREVVVIDAIPLTSVGKPYKLGLRLDATRRAIHAELVALGADLDPEHVVCLAHDGGVRVTVPAPADEAVRRRATAALDRYVLRWQYAPQQAT
;
A
#
# COMPACT_ATOMS: atom_id res chain seq x y z
N MET A 1 -15.58 -9.68 -12.55
CA MET A 1 -15.42 -8.82 -11.35
C MET A 1 -16.73 -8.12 -11.06
N THR A 2 -17.01 -7.77 -9.81
CA THR A 2 -18.17 -6.95 -9.40
C THR A 2 -17.79 -5.50 -9.17
N ALA A 3 -16.53 -5.21 -8.82
CA ALA A 3 -16.00 -3.86 -8.65
C ALA A 3 -14.48 -3.83 -8.85
N ALA A 4 -13.97 -2.65 -9.22
CA ALA A 4 -12.55 -2.34 -9.20
C ALA A 4 -12.32 -0.87 -8.82
N ALA A 5 -11.20 -0.59 -8.15
CA ALA A 5 -10.76 0.75 -7.84
C ALA A 5 -9.23 0.85 -7.92
N ALA A 6 -8.72 1.87 -8.62
CA ALA A 6 -7.31 2.19 -8.62
C ALA A 6 -7.02 3.39 -7.71
N VAL A 7 -5.92 3.31 -6.96
CA VAL A 7 -5.40 4.38 -6.09
C VAL A 7 -3.89 4.50 -6.25
N GLY A 8 -3.33 5.63 -5.80
CA GLY A 8 -1.88 5.79 -5.68
C GLY A 8 -1.32 4.98 -4.52
N CYS A 9 -0.25 4.25 -4.79
CA CYS A 9 0.60 3.57 -3.83
C CYS A 9 1.93 4.33 -3.76
N PRO A 10 2.45 4.66 -2.57
CA PRO A 10 3.70 5.40 -2.47
C PRO A 10 4.87 4.59 -3.02
N ASP A 11 5.79 5.26 -3.72
CA ASP A 11 6.96 4.66 -4.36
C ASP A 11 8.19 5.57 -4.19
N PRO A 12 9.37 5.04 -3.81
CA PRO A 12 10.54 5.87 -3.52
C PRO A 12 11.24 6.44 -4.76
N GLN A 13 10.81 6.09 -5.98
CA GLN A 13 11.37 6.60 -7.24
C GLN A 13 10.36 7.47 -7.99
N ALA A 14 9.12 7.00 -8.13
CA ALA A 14 8.06 7.68 -8.87
C ALA A 14 7.21 8.61 -8.01
N GLY A 15 7.41 8.61 -6.69
CA GLY A 15 6.54 9.29 -5.72
C GLY A 15 5.28 8.47 -5.43
N GLU A 16 4.49 8.19 -6.46
CA GLU A 16 3.36 7.26 -6.40
C GLU A 16 3.28 6.41 -7.68
N VAL A 17 2.78 5.18 -7.55
CA VAL A 17 2.49 4.25 -8.64
C VAL A 17 1.06 3.71 -8.52
N PRO A 18 0.38 3.36 -9.62
CA PRO A 18 -0.98 2.84 -9.52
C PRO A 18 -0.99 1.44 -8.91
N ILE A 19 -1.90 1.21 -7.97
CA ILE A 19 -2.31 -0.12 -7.49
C ILE A 19 -3.80 -0.28 -7.71
N ALA A 20 -4.24 -1.47 -8.15
CA ALA A 20 -5.64 -1.76 -8.40
C ALA A 20 -6.19 -2.76 -7.38
N TYR A 21 -7.34 -2.43 -6.79
CA TYR A 21 -8.13 -3.34 -5.97
C TYR A 21 -9.30 -3.88 -6.79
N VAL A 22 -9.55 -5.18 -6.68
CA VAL A 22 -10.59 -5.87 -7.45
C VAL A 22 -11.40 -6.76 -6.53
N THR A 23 -12.73 -6.72 -6.67
CA THR A 23 -13.64 -7.72 -6.10
C THR A 23 -14.15 -8.63 -7.21
N LEU A 24 -13.95 -9.94 -7.04
CA LEU A 24 -14.36 -10.93 -8.03
C LEU A 24 -15.88 -11.15 -7.98
N ALA A 25 -16.42 -11.64 -9.10
CA ALA A 25 -17.79 -12.14 -9.08
C ALA A 25 -17.83 -13.48 -8.32
N PRO A 26 -18.97 -13.86 -7.72
CA PRO A 26 -19.10 -15.18 -7.10
C PRO A 26 -18.65 -16.28 -8.08
N MET A 27 -17.87 -17.25 -7.58
CA MET A 27 -17.31 -18.37 -8.36
C MET A 27 -16.29 -17.99 -9.46
N ALA A 28 -15.89 -16.72 -9.58
CA ALA A 28 -14.81 -16.35 -10.48
C ALA A 28 -13.45 -16.60 -9.82
N GLU A 29 -12.55 -17.26 -10.56
CA GLU A 29 -11.22 -17.68 -10.08
C GLU A 29 -10.10 -16.96 -10.85
N ALA A 30 -10.09 -15.63 -10.81
CA ALA A 30 -9.00 -14.85 -11.43
C ALA A 30 -7.95 -14.46 -10.37
N GLY A 31 -6.68 -14.76 -10.63
CA GLY A 31 -5.59 -14.45 -9.72
C GLY A 31 -5.07 -13.02 -9.85
N PRO A 32 -4.43 -12.46 -8.80
CA PRO A 32 -3.74 -11.16 -8.87
C PRO A 32 -2.81 -11.00 -10.08
N ALA A 33 -1.95 -12.00 -10.33
CA ALA A 33 -0.98 -11.96 -11.42
C ALA A 33 -1.64 -11.99 -12.82
N GLU A 34 -2.72 -12.77 -12.97
CA GLU A 34 -3.50 -12.82 -14.20
C GLU A 34 -4.17 -11.48 -14.49
N LEU A 35 -4.81 -10.88 -13.49
CA LEU A 35 -5.46 -9.57 -13.60
C LEU A 35 -4.45 -8.45 -13.89
N LEU A 36 -3.26 -8.52 -13.29
CA LEU A 36 -2.17 -7.59 -13.53
C LEU A 36 -1.68 -7.66 -14.97
N ALA A 37 -1.43 -8.87 -15.48
CA ALA A 37 -1.03 -9.09 -16.87
C ALA A 37 -2.13 -8.60 -17.84
N TRP A 38 -3.39 -8.95 -17.56
CA TRP A 38 -4.53 -8.50 -18.34
C TRP A 38 -4.63 -6.96 -18.43
N ALA A 39 -4.40 -6.27 -17.31
CA ALA A 39 -4.40 -4.82 -17.25
C ALA A 39 -3.20 -4.21 -17.98
N ALA A 40 -2.00 -4.75 -17.79
CA ALA A 40 -0.77 -4.25 -18.41
C ALA A 40 -0.80 -4.33 -19.95
N GLU A 41 -1.49 -5.31 -20.53
CA GLU A 41 -1.70 -5.42 -21.98
C GLU A 41 -2.67 -4.36 -22.54
N ARG A 42 -3.55 -3.81 -21.69
CA ARG A 42 -4.72 -3.01 -22.12
C ARG A 42 -4.63 -1.55 -21.73
N VAL A 43 -3.76 -1.19 -20.79
CA VAL A 43 -3.45 0.22 -20.48
C VAL A 43 -2.32 0.69 -21.40
N PRO A 44 -2.58 1.59 -22.37
CA PRO A 44 -1.58 1.98 -23.36
C PRO A 44 -0.39 2.73 -22.74
N GLU A 45 -0.66 3.55 -21.73
CA GLU A 45 0.37 4.29 -21.00
C GLU A 45 0.97 3.41 -19.91
N ARG A 46 2.24 3.04 -20.05
CA ARG A 46 2.93 2.13 -19.13
C ARG A 46 2.96 2.67 -17.70
N ALA A 47 3.13 3.98 -17.53
CA ALA A 47 3.13 4.61 -16.21
C ALA A 47 1.74 4.59 -15.53
N ALA A 48 0.66 4.44 -16.30
CA ALA A 48 -0.70 4.37 -15.80
C ALA A 48 -1.17 2.93 -15.52
N ALA A 49 -0.43 1.92 -15.98
CA ALA A 49 -0.73 0.53 -15.69
C ALA A 49 -0.49 0.24 -14.19
N PRO A 50 -1.36 -0.55 -13.52
CA PRO A 50 -1.11 -0.94 -12.14
C PRO A 50 0.21 -1.70 -12.03
N ARG A 51 0.99 -1.42 -10.98
CA ARG A 51 2.16 -2.23 -10.60
C ARG A 51 1.78 -3.46 -9.79
N GLU A 52 0.61 -3.42 -9.16
CA GLU A 52 0.07 -4.50 -8.36
C GLU A 52 -1.46 -4.53 -8.50
N VAL A 53 -2.03 -5.74 -8.44
CA VAL A 53 -3.46 -5.96 -8.30
C VAL A 53 -3.69 -6.70 -6.98
N VAL A 54 -4.60 -6.21 -6.16
CA VAL A 54 -5.02 -6.83 -4.91
C VAL A 54 -6.48 -7.28 -5.04
N VAL A 55 -6.72 -8.57 -4.83
CA VAL A 55 -8.08 -9.10 -4.75
C VAL A 55 -8.58 -8.96 -3.32
N ILE A 56 -9.74 -8.34 -3.13
CA ILE A 56 -10.38 -8.14 -1.83
C ILE A 56 -11.85 -8.55 -1.87
N ASP A 57 -12.37 -8.95 -0.71
CA ASP A 57 -13.74 -9.45 -0.56
C ASP A 57 -14.79 -8.43 -1.00
N ALA A 58 -14.56 -7.15 -0.71
CA ALA A 58 -15.42 -6.05 -1.15
C ALA A 58 -14.64 -4.73 -1.21
N ILE A 59 -14.80 -3.99 -2.31
CA ILE A 59 -14.37 -2.59 -2.38
C ILE A 59 -15.16 -1.79 -1.33
N PRO A 60 -14.49 -1.08 -0.40
CA PRO A 60 -15.18 -0.31 0.62
C PRO A 60 -15.96 0.82 -0.03
N LEU A 61 -17.17 1.07 0.46
CA LEU A 61 -18.07 2.11 -0.05
C LEU A 61 -18.31 3.19 1.01
N THR A 62 -18.56 4.41 0.56
CA THR A 62 -19.10 5.48 1.41
C THR A 62 -20.58 5.21 1.71
N SER A 63 -21.16 5.99 2.64
CA SER A 63 -22.60 5.92 2.96
C SER A 63 -23.54 6.16 1.76
N VAL A 64 -23.03 6.75 0.68
CA VAL A 64 -23.77 7.00 -0.58
C VAL A 64 -23.37 6.03 -1.70
N GLY A 65 -22.70 4.93 -1.38
CA GLY A 65 -22.41 3.83 -2.32
C GLY A 65 -21.26 4.08 -3.31
N LYS A 66 -20.44 5.13 -3.11
CA LYS A 66 -19.25 5.39 -3.94
C LYS A 66 -18.01 4.70 -3.35
N PRO A 67 -17.04 4.25 -4.16
CA PRO A 67 -15.79 3.69 -3.62
C PRO A 67 -15.10 4.64 -2.63
N TYR A 68 -14.84 4.14 -1.42
CA TYR A 68 -14.11 4.85 -0.38
C TYR A 68 -12.60 4.72 -0.60
N LYS A 69 -12.08 5.54 -1.52
CA LYS A 69 -10.67 5.50 -1.94
C LYS A 69 -9.68 5.79 -0.82
N LEU A 70 -10.07 6.53 0.24
CA LEU A 70 -9.16 6.82 1.35
C LEU A 70 -8.73 5.54 2.07
N GLY A 71 -9.65 4.62 2.36
CA GLY A 71 -9.32 3.33 2.96
C GLY A 71 -8.34 2.52 2.09
N LEU A 72 -8.55 2.51 0.78
CA LEU A 72 -7.67 1.84 -0.18
C LEU A 72 -6.28 2.47 -0.27
N ARG A 73 -6.17 3.81 -0.16
CA ARG A 73 -4.86 4.51 -0.12
C ARG A 73 -4.09 4.18 1.16
N LEU A 74 -4.78 4.09 2.29
CA LEU A 74 -4.15 3.70 3.56
C LEU A 74 -3.66 2.24 3.50
N ASP A 75 -4.45 1.35 2.92
CA ASP A 75 -4.05 -0.05 2.72
C ASP A 75 -2.85 -0.18 1.76
N ALA A 76 -2.88 0.52 0.63
CA ALA A 76 -1.78 0.55 -0.32
C ALA A 76 -0.49 1.06 0.32
N THR A 77 -0.59 2.13 1.12
CA THR A 77 0.55 2.68 1.86
C THR A 77 1.09 1.67 2.87
N ARG A 78 0.22 0.99 3.62
CA ARG A 78 0.61 -0.04 4.58
C ARG A 78 1.37 -1.17 3.89
N ARG A 79 0.85 -1.70 2.77
CA ARG A 79 1.48 -2.78 1.99
C ARG A 79 2.86 -2.39 1.50
N ALA A 80 3.00 -1.20 0.90
CA ALA A 80 4.28 -0.73 0.39
C ALA A 80 5.34 -0.60 1.48
N ILE A 81 4.97 0.04 2.60
CA ILE A 81 5.91 0.24 3.71
C ILE A 81 6.25 -1.08 4.40
N HIS A 82 5.26 -1.94 4.63
CA HIS A 82 5.48 -3.25 5.22
C HIS A 82 6.43 -4.10 4.36
N ALA A 83 6.18 -4.19 3.05
CA ALA A 83 7.01 -4.97 2.13
C ALA A 83 8.47 -4.46 2.10
N GLU A 84 8.67 -3.13 2.06
CA GLU A 84 10.01 -2.54 2.10
C GLU A 84 10.74 -2.88 3.41
N LEU A 85 10.05 -2.74 4.56
CA LEU A 85 10.65 -3.05 5.86
C LEU A 85 11.02 -4.53 6.02
N VAL A 86 10.14 -5.44 5.59
CA VAL A 86 10.40 -6.88 5.58
C VAL A 86 11.58 -7.22 4.67
N ALA A 87 11.66 -6.63 3.48
CA ALA A 87 12.78 -6.83 2.56
C ALA A 87 14.13 -6.38 3.14
N LEU A 88 14.12 -5.43 4.09
CA LEU A 88 15.31 -4.94 4.78
C LEU A 88 15.68 -5.75 6.04
N GLY A 89 14.87 -6.76 6.37
CA GLY A 89 15.08 -7.68 7.49
C GLY A 89 14.37 -7.25 8.78
N ALA A 90 13.34 -6.38 8.71
CA ALA A 90 12.48 -6.16 9.86
C ALA A 90 11.50 -7.32 10.03
N ASP A 91 11.42 -7.86 11.24
CA ASP A 91 10.38 -8.81 11.64
C ASP A 91 9.19 -8.00 12.18
N LEU A 92 8.16 -7.84 11.36
CA LEU A 92 7.08 -6.90 11.60
C LEU A 92 5.78 -7.38 10.96
N ASP A 93 4.72 -7.52 11.75
CA ASP A 93 3.38 -7.72 11.19
C ASP A 93 2.86 -6.45 10.51
N PRO A 94 2.10 -6.57 9.41
CA PRO A 94 1.60 -5.41 8.66
C PRO A 94 0.70 -4.49 9.48
N GLU A 95 0.01 -5.02 10.50
CA GLU A 95 -0.86 -4.25 11.41
C GLU A 95 -0.11 -3.23 12.27
N HIS A 96 1.18 -3.45 12.52
CA HIS A 96 2.04 -2.52 13.22
C HIS A 96 2.51 -1.35 12.33
N VAL A 97 2.25 -1.40 11.02
CA VAL A 97 2.38 -0.25 10.12
C VAL A 97 1.08 0.56 10.17
N VAL A 98 1.07 1.58 11.01
CA VAL A 98 -0.09 2.43 11.25
C VAL A 98 -0.11 3.56 10.22
N CYS A 99 -1.10 3.54 9.33
CA CYS A 99 -1.31 4.57 8.32
C CYS A 99 -2.56 5.38 8.64
N LEU A 100 -2.41 6.71 8.74
CA LEU A 100 -3.50 7.64 9.01
C LEU A 100 -3.55 8.72 7.95
N ALA A 101 -4.76 9.18 7.60
CA ALA A 101 -4.94 10.32 6.72
C ALA A 101 -4.37 11.58 7.37
N HIS A 102 -3.61 12.37 6.63
CA HIS A 102 -3.02 13.60 7.12
C HIS A 102 -2.81 14.61 5.99
N ASP A 103 -3.51 15.75 6.04
CA ASP A 103 -3.38 16.89 5.12
C ASP A 103 -3.30 16.50 3.62
N GLY A 104 -4.25 15.67 3.17
CA GLY A 104 -4.32 15.20 1.78
C GLY A 104 -3.37 14.04 1.43
N GLY A 105 -2.44 13.71 2.31
CA GLY A 105 -1.54 12.56 2.22
C GLY A 105 -1.79 11.51 3.32
N VAL A 106 -0.76 10.69 3.55
CA VAL A 106 -0.76 9.64 4.57
C VAL A 106 0.42 9.88 5.52
N ARG A 107 0.15 9.81 6.82
CA ARG A 107 1.17 9.73 7.87
C ARG A 107 1.33 8.28 8.29
N VAL A 108 2.56 7.80 8.30
CA VAL A 108 2.93 6.43 8.66
C VAL A 108 3.65 6.42 9.99
N THR A 109 3.25 5.52 10.89
CA THR A 109 3.99 5.20 12.12
C THR A 109 4.37 3.73 12.08
N VAL A 110 5.63 3.42 12.35
CA VAL A 110 6.14 2.04 12.40
C VAL A 110 6.93 1.81 13.69
N PRO A 111 6.98 0.61 14.27
CA PRO A 111 7.87 0.34 15.38
C PRO A 111 9.33 0.44 14.93
N ALA A 112 10.19 0.90 15.83
CA ALA A 112 11.63 0.93 15.57
C ALA A 112 12.18 -0.50 15.62
N PRO A 113 12.89 -0.98 14.57
CA PRO A 113 13.56 -2.27 14.63
C PRO A 113 14.58 -2.31 15.78
N ALA A 114 14.62 -3.44 16.49
CA ALA A 114 15.57 -3.64 17.59
C ALA A 114 17.02 -3.71 17.09
N ASP A 115 17.24 -4.34 15.95
CA ASP A 115 18.54 -4.38 15.27
C ASP A 115 18.86 -3.01 14.67
N GLU A 116 19.99 -2.43 15.09
CA GLU A 116 20.43 -1.10 14.65
C GLU A 116 20.86 -1.03 13.18
N ALA A 117 21.39 -2.12 12.62
CA ALA A 117 21.69 -2.18 11.19
C ALA A 117 20.39 -2.21 10.37
N VAL A 118 19.38 -2.98 10.79
CA VAL A 118 18.04 -2.98 10.18
C VAL A 118 17.41 -1.60 10.30
N ARG A 119 17.42 -1.00 11.49
CA ARG A 119 16.88 0.35 11.75
C ARG A 119 17.51 1.41 10.85
N ARG A 120 18.84 1.40 10.68
CA ARG A 120 19.54 2.32 9.78
C ARG A 120 19.11 2.17 8.33
N ARG A 121 19.03 0.93 7.83
CA ARG A 121 18.55 0.66 6.46
C ARG A 121 17.09 1.08 6.28
N ALA A 122 16.23 0.75 7.23
CA ALA A 122 14.82 1.14 7.23
C ALA A 122 14.66 2.66 7.19
N THR A 123 15.38 3.41 8.03
CA THR A 123 15.35 4.89 8.03
C THR A 123 15.74 5.44 6.65
N ALA A 124 16.88 4.97 6.11
CA ALA A 124 17.36 5.42 4.81
C ALA A 124 16.39 5.09 3.65
N ALA A 125 15.67 3.97 3.73
CA ALA A 125 14.66 3.60 2.74
C ALA A 125 13.40 4.47 2.86
N LEU A 126 12.87 4.65 4.08
CA LEU A 126 11.65 5.42 4.33
C LEU A 126 11.82 6.91 4.00
N ASP A 127 13.00 7.47 4.21
CA ASP A 127 13.32 8.87 3.85
C ASP A 127 13.26 9.17 2.34
N ARG A 128 13.26 8.13 1.50
CA ARG A 128 13.11 8.29 0.05
C ARG A 128 11.65 8.41 -0.39
N TYR A 129 10.70 8.02 0.46
CA TYR A 129 9.29 8.12 0.12
C TYR A 129 8.77 9.55 0.30
N VAL A 130 7.89 9.96 -0.61
CA VAL A 130 7.20 11.27 -0.52
C VAL A 130 5.99 11.16 0.42
N LEU A 131 6.24 10.83 1.68
CA LEU A 131 5.22 10.75 2.74
C LEU A 131 5.78 11.18 4.08
N ARG A 132 4.89 11.41 5.06
CA ARG A 132 5.30 11.68 6.44
C ARG A 132 5.40 10.37 7.18
N TRP A 133 6.55 10.07 7.76
CA TRP A 133 6.72 8.89 8.59
C TRP A 133 7.44 9.22 9.90
N GLN A 134 7.26 8.36 10.89
CA GLN A 134 7.99 8.40 12.16
C GLN A 134 8.04 6.99 12.79
N TYR A 135 8.99 6.77 13.68
CA TYR A 135 8.93 5.62 14.57
C TYR A 135 7.87 5.84 15.67
N ALA A 136 7.26 4.75 16.14
CA ALA A 136 6.36 4.78 17.29
C ALA A 136 7.14 5.30 18.52
N PRO A 137 6.51 6.15 19.37
CA PRO A 137 7.15 6.61 20.58
C PRO A 137 7.46 5.42 21.48
N GLN A 138 8.67 5.35 22.02
CA GLN A 138 8.98 4.39 23.08
C GLN A 138 8.12 4.75 24.30
N GLN A 139 7.27 3.82 24.74
CA GLN A 139 6.54 3.99 25.98
C GLN A 139 7.57 4.09 27.10
N ALA A 140 7.68 5.28 27.72
CA ALA A 140 8.49 5.46 28.91
C ALA A 140 7.95 4.52 30.00
N THR A 141 8.81 3.63 30.48
CA THR A 141 8.54 2.77 31.64
C THR A 141 8.61 3.57 32.92
#